data_AF-A0A975GM13-F1
#
_entry.id   AF-A0A975GM13-F1
#
_cell.length_a   1.000
_cell.length_b   1.000
_cell.length_c   1.000
_cell.angle_alpha   90.00
_cell.angle_beta   90.00
_cell.angle_gamma   90.00
#
_symmetry.space_group_name_H-M   'P 1'
#
loop_
_entity.id
_entity.type
_entity.pdbx_description
1 polymer ?
#
loop_
_entity_poly.entity_id
_entity_poly.type
_entity_poly.pdbx_seq_one_letter_code
_entity_poly.pdbx_strand_id
1 'polypeptide(L)' 'MPYTMEDYRRDYLLEHMHKLPPEERLKGLSSEDLLKRLSKNDLLKGLSKNDLLKSVKERLTPEEIEACLKELRQQK' A
#
# COMPACT_ATOMS: atom_id res chain seq x y z
N MET A 1 -18.96 32.01 -5.98
CA MET A 1 -19.45 31.37 -4.73
C MET A 1 -18.73 32.08 -3.58
N PRO A 2 -19.44 32.66 -2.60
CA PRO A 2 -18.80 33.38 -1.51
C PRO A 2 -18.04 32.40 -0.61
N TYR A 3 -16.86 32.83 -0.13
CA TYR A 3 -16.04 32.05 0.79
C TYR A 3 -16.73 31.93 2.15
N THR A 4 -16.95 30.70 2.60
CA THR A 4 -17.69 30.41 3.82
C THR A 4 -16.77 30.11 5.00
N MET A 5 -17.32 30.15 6.21
CA MET A 5 -16.63 29.68 7.43
C MET A 5 -16.26 28.19 7.37
N GLU A 6 -16.87 27.43 6.46
CA GLU A 6 -16.52 26.03 6.21
C GLU A 6 -15.28 25.93 5.32
N ASP A 7 -15.17 26.79 4.32
CA ASP A 7 -13.97 26.87 3.46
C ASP A 7 -12.75 27.27 4.30
N TYR A 8 -12.88 28.25 5.20
CA TYR A 8 -11.83 28.62 6.16
C TYR A 8 -11.38 27.45 7.04
N ARG A 9 -12.34 26.68 7.56
CA ARG A 9 -12.03 25.50 8.37
C ARG A 9 -11.28 24.44 7.58
N ARG A 10 -11.65 24.21 6.31
CA ARG A 10 -10.93 23.26 5.45
C ARG A 10 -9.51 23.73 5.15
N ASP A 11 -9.34 24.98 4.76
CA ASP A 11 -8.03 25.52 4.40
C ASP A 11 -7.09 25.52 5.61
N TYR A 12 -7.59 25.92 6.78
CA TYR A 12 -6.84 25.85 8.03
C TYR A 12 -6.39 24.42 8.37
N LEU A 13 -7.29 23.44 8.22
CA LEU A 13 -6.95 22.03 8.44
C LEU A 13 -5.90 21.54 7.42
N LEU A 14 -6.06 21.85 6.13
CA LEU A 14 -5.12 21.48 5.06
C LEU A 14 -3.73 22.05 5.33
N GLU A 15 -3.65 23.33 5.72
CA GLU A 15 -2.38 23.98 6.08
C GLU A 15 -1.74 23.37 7.32
N HIS A 16 -2.49 22.77 8.24
CA HIS A 16 -1.93 22.21 9.48
C HIS A 16 -1.77 20.69 9.44
N MET A 17 -2.34 20.01 8.43
CA MET A 17 -2.27 18.55 8.28
C MET A 17 -0.83 18.02 8.20
N HIS A 18 0.11 18.80 7.67
CA HIS A 18 1.52 18.39 7.57
C HIS A 18 2.25 18.38 8.93
N LYS A 19 1.71 19.03 9.96
CA LYS A 19 2.25 19.03 11.33
C LYS A 19 1.88 17.76 12.09
N LEU A 20 0.88 17.02 11.62
CA LEU A 20 0.46 15.75 12.22
C LEU A 20 1.37 14.60 11.75
N PRO A 21 1.74 13.68 12.64
CA PRO A 21 2.50 12.51 12.26
C PRO A 21 1.72 11.68 11.21
N PRO A 22 2.41 11.01 10.28
CA PRO A 22 1.77 10.21 9.23
C PRO A 22 0.83 9.15 9.81
N GLU A 23 1.14 8.57 10.97
CA GLU A 23 0.30 7.60 11.66
C GLU A 23 -1.09 8.15 12.02
N GLU A 24 -1.17 9.40 12.50
CA GLU A 24 -2.44 10.04 12.83
C GLU A 24 -3.23 10.45 11.60
N ARG A 25 -2.55 10.79 10.49
CA ARG A 25 -3.20 11.02 9.19
C ARG A 25 -3.82 9.74 8.60
N LEU A 26 -3.24 8.58 8.92
CA LEU A 26 -3.70 7.28 8.46
C LEU A 26 -4.75 6.64 9.38
N LYS A 27 -4.91 7.12 10.62
CA LYS A 27 -5.81 6.56 11.64
C LYS A 27 -7.30 6.53 11.25
N GLY A 28 -7.69 7.34 10.27
CA GLY A 28 -9.05 7.37 9.70
C GLY A 28 -9.21 6.64 8.36
N LEU A 29 -8.14 6.06 7.81
CA LEU A 29 -8.18 5.30 6.56
C LEU A 29 -8.27 3.81 6.88
N SER A 30 -9.20 3.11 6.22
CA SER A 30 -9.22 1.65 6.26
C SER A 30 -7.95 1.10 5.63
N SER A 31 -7.36 0.07 6.25
CA SER A 31 -6.20 -0.64 5.74
C SER A 31 -6.40 -1.09 4.29
N GLU A 32 -7.63 -1.47 3.91
CA GLU A 32 -7.97 -1.88 2.54
C GLU A 32 -7.87 -0.73 1.52
N ASP A 33 -8.26 0.48 1.91
CA ASP A 33 -8.20 1.65 1.01
C ASP A 33 -6.77 2.18 0.87
N LEU A 34 -5.94 2.01 1.91
CA LEU A 34 -4.50 2.23 1.82
C LEU A 34 -3.85 1.23 0.86
N LEU A 35 -4.19 -0.05 0.98
CA LEU A 35 -3.68 -1.11 0.11
C LEU A 35 -4.11 -0.94 -1.36
N LYS A 36 -5.32 -0.43 -1.62
CA LYS A 36 -5.77 -0.10 -2.99
C LYS A 36 -4.97 1.05 -3.61
N ARG A 37 -4.50 1.99 -2.79
CA ARG A 37 -3.76 3.19 -3.24
C ARG A 37 -2.26 2.94 -3.39
N LEU A 38 -1.73 1.97 -2.66
CA LEU A 38 -0.36 1.48 -2.81
C LEU A 38 -0.24 0.63 -4.08
N SER A 39 0.77 0.93 -4.91
CA SER A 39 1.07 0.09 -6.05
C SER A 39 1.58 -1.29 -5.57
N LYS A 40 1.33 -2.36 -6.33
CA LYS A 40 1.82 -3.71 -5.98
C LYS A 40 3.33 -3.72 -5.71
N ASN A 41 4.09 -2.86 -6.40
CA ASN A 41 5.54 -2.73 -6.23
C ASN A 41 5.93 -2.07 -4.89
N ASP A 42 5.14 -1.12 -4.39
CA ASP A 42 5.40 -0.47 -3.10
C ASP A 42 5.03 -1.39 -1.93
N LEU A 43 3.96 -2.19 -2.08
CA LEU A 43 3.63 -3.26 -1.13
C LEU A 43 4.75 -4.31 -1.07
N LEU A 44 5.26 -4.74 -2.23
CA LEU A 44 6.35 -5.69 -2.34
C LEU A 44 7.69 -5.15 -1.81
N LYS A 45 7.88 -3.83 -1.74
CA LYS A 45 9.06 -3.22 -1.09
C LYS A 45 9.01 -3.32 0.43
N GLY A 46 7.81 -3.22 1.02
CA GLY A 46 7.61 -3.34 2.47
C GLY A 46 7.60 -4.79 2.96
N LEU A 47 7.17 -5.72 2.12
CA LEU A 47 7.25 -7.15 2.38
C LEU A 47 8.68 -7.64 2.08
N SER A 48 9.39 -8.14 3.10
CA SER A 48 10.70 -8.74 2.85
C SER A 48 10.52 -9.94 1.90
N LYS A 49 11.47 -10.14 0.97
CA LYS A 49 11.45 -11.26 0.01
C LYS A 49 11.23 -12.61 0.70
N ASN A 50 11.67 -12.74 1.95
CA ASN A 50 11.54 -13.95 2.74
C ASN A 50 10.11 -14.20 3.22
N ASP A 51 9.35 -13.15 3.56
CA ASP A 51 7.95 -13.27 4.01
C ASP A 51 7.02 -13.60 2.82
N LEU A 52 7.33 -13.04 1.65
CA LEU A 52 6.68 -13.43 0.39
C LEU A 52 6.99 -14.88 0.04
N LEU A 53 8.25 -15.30 0.11
CA LEU A 53 8.63 -16.70 -0.14
C LEU A 53 7.98 -17.64 0.87
N LYS A 54 7.83 -17.24 2.14
CA LYS A 54 7.17 -18.05 3.16
C LYS A 54 5.69 -18.21 2.86
N SER A 55 4.98 -17.11 2.60
CA SER A 55 3.55 -17.15 2.25
C SER A 55 3.27 -17.89 0.93
N VAL A 56 4.18 -17.83 -0.04
CA VAL A 56 4.10 -18.62 -1.27
C VAL A 56 4.37 -20.10 -0.98
N LYS A 57 5.41 -20.45 -0.23
CA LYS A 57 5.70 -21.86 0.16
C LYS A 57 4.62 -22.48 1.03
N GLU A 58 3.96 -21.68 1.86
CA GLU A 58 2.89 -22.14 2.75
C GLU A 58 1.58 -22.39 1.98
N ARG A 59 1.40 -21.74 0.83
CA ARG A 59 0.24 -21.94 -0.05
C ARG A 59 0.48 -22.88 -1.23
N LEU A 60 1.73 -23.06 -1.64
CA LEU A 60 2.10 -23.67 -2.91
C LEU A 60 3.19 -24.74 -2.72
N THR A 61 3.00 -25.89 -3.35
CA THR A 61 4.00 -26.96 -3.39
C THR A 61 5.27 -26.46 -4.12
N PRO A 62 6.47 -26.96 -3.75
CA PRO A 62 7.72 -26.49 -4.36
C PRO A 62 7.75 -26.67 -5.89
N GLU A 63 7.00 -27.62 -6.43
CA GLU A 63 6.89 -27.92 -7.86
C GLU A 63 6.17 -26.82 -8.66
N GLU A 64 5.09 -26.26 -8.12
CA GLU A 64 4.32 -25.18 -8.76
C GLU A 64 5.12 -23.86 -8.79
N ILE A 65 6.00 -23.65 -7.79
CA ILE A 65 6.89 -22.50 -7.73
C ILE A 65 7.94 -22.57 -8.86
N GLU A 66 8.53 -23.73 -9.09
CA GLU A 66 9.50 -23.93 -10.17
C GLU A 66 8.88 -23.76 -11.56
N ALA A 67 7.66 -24.26 -11.75
CA ALA A 67 6.89 -24.06 -12.98
C ALA A 67 6.64 -22.56 -13.23
N CYS A 68 6.18 -21.82 -12.22
CA CYS A 68 5.92 -20.39 -12.32
C CYS A 68 7.20 -19.57 -12.60
N LEU A 69 8.34 -19.95 -11.98
CA LEU A 69 9.64 -19.33 -12.26
C LEU A 69 10.13 -19.61 -13.68
N LYS A 70 9.83 -20.79 -14.21
CA LYS A 70 10.18 -21.18 -15.58
C LYS A 70 9.35 -20.39 -16.60
N GLU A 71 8.07 -20.20 -16.37
CA GLU A 71 7.20 -19.36 -17.21
C GLU A 71 7.63 -17.88 -17.19
N LEU A 72 8.00 -17.34 -16.02
CA LEU A 72 8.53 -15.97 -15.91
C LEU A 72 9.88 -15.77 -16.60
N ARG A 73 10.72 -16.81 -16.69
CA ARG A 73 11.98 -16.76 -17.48
C ARG A 73 11.75 -16.84 -18.97
N GLN A 74 10.66 -17.45 -19.43
CA GLN A 74 10.34 -17.60 -20.85
C GLN A 74 9.64 -16.37 -21.45
N GLN A 75 9.07 -15.48 -20.63
CA GLN A 75 8.43 -14.23 -21.08
C GLN A 75 9.41 -13.04 -21.19
N LYS A 76 10.72 -13.24 -21.04
CA LYS A 76 11.76 -12.22 -21.24
C LYS A 76 12.58 -12.52 -22.48
#